data_AF-A0A151AZ77-F1
#
_entry.id   AF-A0A151AZ77-F1
#
_cell.length_a   1.000
_cell.length_b   1.000
_cell.length_c   1.000
_cell.angle_alpha   90.00
_cell.angle_beta   90.00
_cell.angle_gamma   90.00
#
_symmetry.space_group_name_H-M   'P 1'
#
loop_
_entity.id
_entity.type
_entity.pdbx_description
1 polymer ?
#
loop_
_entity_poly.entity_id
_entity_poly.type
_entity_poly.pdbx_seq_one_letter_code
_entity_poly.pdbx_strand_id
1 'polypeptide(L)'
;MTKKPISKSDIVLEKFDNIIGICTFGSYNEECWDKNRSDIDVMILLNRELDWKKEIEIEEYLDSKLPNYFEHDNIHYTFINEFVYPFSEIFICSNDKIIIREEEYLDYILGYSVFKRDREYLEIIREENLKSKELVRNGLL
;
A
#
# COMPACT_ATOMS: atom_id res chain seq x y z
N MET A 1 20.68 2.74 8.94
CA MET A 1 20.24 1.41 8.48
C MET A 1 19.96 1.51 6.99
N THR A 2 20.45 0.58 6.18
CA THR A 2 20.19 0.61 4.73
C THR A 2 18.78 0.06 4.48
N LYS A 3 17.89 0.86 3.88
CA LYS A 3 16.55 0.40 3.51
C LYS A 3 16.67 -0.78 2.55
N LYS A 4 15.99 -1.88 2.85
CA LYS A 4 15.93 -3.06 1.97
C LYS A 4 14.57 -3.04 1.27
N PRO A 5 14.53 -3.00 -0.08
CA PRO A 5 13.28 -3.20 -0.80
C PRO A 5 12.80 -4.62 -0.58
N ILE A 6 11.51 -4.87 -0.53
CA ILE A 6 10.92 -6.19 -0.36
C ILE A 6 11.27 -7.10 -1.55
N SER A 7 11.73 -8.33 -1.28
CA SER A 7 12.23 -9.26 -2.30
C SER A 7 11.48 -10.59 -2.27
N LYS A 8 11.22 -11.16 -3.45
CA LYS A 8 10.63 -12.51 -3.63
C LYS A 8 11.49 -13.62 -3.03
N SER A 9 12.78 -13.40 -2.81
CA SER A 9 13.70 -14.43 -2.29
C SER A 9 13.36 -14.92 -0.89
N ASP A 10 12.69 -14.10 -0.08
CA ASP A 10 12.53 -14.35 1.36
C ASP A 10 11.06 -14.58 1.78
N ILE A 11 10.11 -14.35 0.88
CA ILE A 11 8.67 -14.41 1.15
C ILE A 11 7.97 -15.20 0.04
N VAL A 12 7.53 -16.42 0.37
CA VAL A 12 6.75 -17.28 -0.54
C VAL A 12 5.26 -16.96 -0.35
N LEU A 13 4.69 -16.16 -1.25
CA LEU A 13 3.28 -15.73 -1.17
C LEU A 13 2.36 -16.48 -2.14
N GLU A 14 2.95 -17.26 -3.05
CA GLU A 14 2.27 -18.09 -4.04
C GLU A 14 1.35 -19.12 -3.41
N LYS A 15 1.56 -19.45 -2.12
CA LYS A 15 0.67 -20.35 -1.37
C LYS A 15 -0.71 -19.74 -1.07
N PHE A 16 -0.86 -18.43 -1.20
CA PHE A 16 -2.12 -17.74 -0.94
C PHE A 16 -2.80 -17.36 -2.25
N ASP A 17 -3.92 -18.01 -2.54
CA ASP A 17 -4.60 -17.83 -3.83
C ASP A 17 -5.23 -16.45 -4.02
N ASN A 18 -5.29 -15.65 -2.96
CA ASN A 18 -6.02 -14.39 -2.94
C ASN A 18 -5.10 -13.16 -3.04
N ILE A 19 -3.78 -13.33 -2.93
CA ILE A 19 -2.84 -12.20 -2.92
C ILE A 19 -2.33 -11.94 -4.34
N ILE A 20 -2.63 -10.76 -4.87
CA ILE A 20 -2.11 -10.27 -6.15
C ILE A 20 -0.68 -9.77 -6.00
N GLY A 21 -0.41 -9.02 -4.92
CA GLY A 21 0.91 -8.51 -4.62
C GLY A 21 0.98 -7.83 -3.26
N ILE A 22 2.19 -7.44 -2.86
CA ILE A 22 2.46 -6.69 -1.63
C ILE A 22 3.41 -5.53 -1.90
N CYS A 23 3.31 -4.44 -1.14
CA CYS A 23 4.27 -3.35 -1.19
C CYS A 23 4.52 -2.75 0.18
N THR A 24 5.67 -2.10 0.37
CA THR A 24 5.83 -1.19 1.52
C THR A 24 5.26 0.17 1.17
N PHE A 25 4.77 0.89 2.18
CA PHE A 25 4.36 2.29 2.04
C PHE A 25 4.62 3.07 3.34
N GLY A 26 4.08 4.28 3.42
CA GLY A 26 4.23 5.12 4.60
C GLY A 26 5.66 5.63 4.80
N SER A 27 6.01 5.89 6.06
CA SER A 27 7.26 6.57 6.39
C SER A 27 8.51 5.77 6.00
N TYR A 28 8.43 4.43 5.93
CA TYR A 28 9.58 3.57 5.61
C TYR A 28 10.25 3.94 4.29
N ASN A 29 9.49 4.42 3.30
CA ASN A 29 10.03 4.83 2.00
C ASN A 29 10.53 6.29 1.97
N GLU A 30 10.27 7.06 3.01
CA GLU A 30 10.55 8.51 3.08
C GLU A 30 11.80 8.84 3.93
N GLU A 31 12.33 10.05 3.77
CA GLU A 31 13.50 10.51 4.56
C GLU A 31 13.18 10.68 6.05
N CYS A 32 11.91 10.86 6.40
CA CYS A 32 11.46 11.07 7.77
C CYS A 32 11.38 9.79 8.62
N TRP A 33 11.72 8.63 8.05
CA TRP A 33 11.71 7.36 8.77
C TRP A 33 12.67 7.36 9.97
N ASP A 34 12.17 6.98 11.14
CA ASP A 34 12.94 6.81 12.36
C ASP A 34 12.71 5.41 12.93
N LYS A 35 13.72 4.53 12.85
CA LYS A 35 13.65 3.14 13.35
C LYS A 35 13.13 3.02 14.79
N ASN A 36 13.34 4.04 15.64
CA ASN A 36 12.95 3.99 17.05
C ASN A 36 11.49 4.43 17.28
N ARG A 37 10.82 4.98 16.27
CA ARG A 37 9.49 5.61 16.40
C ARG A 37 8.50 5.18 15.33
N SER A 38 8.97 4.94 14.12
CA SER A 38 8.18 4.53 12.97
C SER A 38 7.96 3.02 12.98
N ASP A 39 6.75 2.62 12.63
CA ASP A 39 6.40 1.31 12.07
C ASP A 39 6.86 1.17 10.62
N ILE A 40 6.75 -0.06 10.11
CA ILE A 40 6.82 -0.36 8.68
C ILE A 40 5.43 -0.76 8.20
N ASP A 41 4.84 0.07 7.34
CA ASP A 41 3.55 -0.22 6.73
C ASP A 41 3.73 -1.11 5.51
N VAL A 42 3.00 -2.23 5.50
CA VAL A 42 2.97 -3.21 4.40
C VAL A 42 1.54 -3.33 3.90
N MET A 43 1.35 -3.10 2.62
CA MET A 43 0.06 -3.22 1.95
C MET A 43 -0.04 -4.53 1.19
N ILE A 44 -1.17 -5.21 1.32
CA ILE A 44 -1.47 -6.48 0.66
C ILE A 44 -2.65 -6.25 -0.29
N LEU A 45 -2.39 -6.38 -1.59
CA LEU A 45 -3.42 -6.31 -2.62
C LEU A 45 -4.04 -7.69 -2.83
N LEU A 46 -5.35 -7.77 -2.64
CA LEU A 46 -6.14 -8.98 -2.74
C LEU A 46 -7.04 -8.96 -3.98
N ASN A 47 -7.29 -10.13 -4.56
CA ASN A 47 -8.25 -10.28 -5.67
C ASN A 47 -9.71 -10.30 -5.21
N ARG A 48 -9.96 -10.45 -3.91
CA ARG A 48 -11.29 -10.38 -3.28
C ARG A 48 -11.14 -10.08 -1.79
N GLU A 49 -12.21 -9.62 -1.18
CA GLU A 49 -12.31 -9.53 0.27
C GLU A 49 -12.12 -10.91 0.92
N LEU A 50 -11.40 -10.93 2.04
CA LEU A 50 -11.12 -12.14 2.80
C LEU A 50 -12.04 -12.25 4.02
N ASP A 51 -12.24 -13.49 4.47
CA ASP A 51 -12.71 -13.69 5.82
C ASP A 51 -11.57 -13.44 6.83
N TRP A 52 -11.94 -13.03 8.04
CA TRP A 52 -10.97 -12.69 9.09
C TRP A 52 -9.99 -13.82 9.44
N LYS A 53 -10.36 -15.10 9.24
CA LYS A 53 -9.46 -16.21 9.54
C LYS A 53 -8.32 -16.28 8.55
N LYS A 54 -8.60 -16.01 7.28
CA LYS A 54 -7.59 -15.94 6.22
C LYS A 54 -6.69 -14.72 6.38
N GLU A 55 -7.23 -13.59 6.82
CA GLU A 55 -6.41 -12.42 7.15
C GLU A 55 -5.40 -12.76 8.24
N ILE A 56 -5.85 -13.36 9.35
CA ILE A 56 -4.96 -13.81 10.43
C ILE A 56 -3.92 -14.81 9.93
N GLU A 57 -4.30 -15.78 9.08
CA GLU A 57 -3.35 -16.75 8.52
C GLU A 57 -2.23 -16.07 7.69
N ILE A 58 -2.59 -15.02 6.94
CA ILE A 58 -1.63 -14.23 6.17
C ILE A 58 -0.76 -13.40 7.11
N GLU A 59 -1.33 -12.71 8.09
CA GLU A 59 -0.61 -11.92 9.08
C GLU A 59 0.40 -12.78 9.85
N GLU A 60 -0.02 -13.92 10.43
CA GLU A 60 0.87 -14.84 11.16
C GLU A 60 2.02 -15.33 10.27
N TYR A 61 1.75 -15.57 8.99
CA TYR A 61 2.81 -15.94 8.05
C TYR A 61 3.78 -14.78 7.80
N LEU A 62 3.28 -13.57 7.56
CA LEU A 62 4.11 -12.39 7.33
C LEU A 62 4.92 -12.04 8.58
N ASP A 63 4.35 -12.12 9.77
CA ASP A 63 5.02 -11.94 11.06
C ASP A 63 6.14 -12.95 11.28
N SER A 64 6.04 -14.15 10.71
CA SER A 64 7.13 -15.14 10.76
C SER A 64 8.33 -14.77 9.87
N LYS A 65 8.19 -13.80 8.96
CA LYS A 65 9.18 -13.46 7.91
C LYS A 65 9.68 -12.03 7.98
N LEU A 66 8.76 -11.07 7.96
CA LEU A 66 9.07 -9.66 7.75
C LEU A 66 9.86 -9.02 8.90
N PRO A 67 9.66 -9.36 10.18
CA PRO A 67 10.46 -8.79 11.25
C PRO A 67 11.96 -9.08 11.10
N ASN A 68 12.29 -10.32 10.72
CA ASN A 68 13.66 -10.72 10.42
C ASN A 68 14.19 -10.03 9.15
N TYR A 69 13.34 -9.89 8.13
CA TYR A 69 13.71 -9.25 6.86
C TYR A 69 14.09 -7.77 7.05
N PHE A 70 13.23 -7.02 7.74
CA PHE A 70 13.39 -5.60 8.00
C PHE A 70 14.25 -5.30 9.23
N GLU A 71 14.62 -6.30 10.02
CA GLU A 71 15.27 -6.12 11.33
C GLU A 71 14.48 -5.15 12.21
N HIS A 72 13.15 -5.29 12.21
CA HIS A 72 12.20 -4.38 12.84
C HIS A 72 10.89 -5.10 13.20
N ASP A 73 10.47 -5.03 14.46
CA ASP A 73 9.34 -5.82 14.96
C ASP A 73 7.97 -5.15 14.75
N ASN A 74 7.92 -3.83 14.58
CA ASN A 74 6.67 -3.09 14.48
C ASN A 74 6.24 -2.96 13.02
N ILE A 75 5.50 -3.96 12.54
CA ILE A 75 5.01 -4.03 11.16
C ILE A 75 3.49 -3.92 11.17
N HIS A 76 2.97 -3.01 10.36
CA HIS A 76 1.54 -2.80 10.22
C HIS A 76 1.06 -3.33 8.86
N TYR A 77 0.02 -4.16 8.87
CA TYR A 77 -0.55 -4.75 7.67
C TYR A 77 -1.83 -4.01 7.25
N THR A 78 -1.91 -3.63 5.98
CA THR A 78 -3.10 -3.03 5.38
C THR A 78 -3.56 -3.89 4.21
N PHE A 79 -4.68 -4.59 4.38
CA PHE A 79 -5.31 -5.34 3.31
C PHE A 79 -6.18 -4.41 2.46
N ILE A 80 -6.00 -4.46 1.15
CA ILE A 80 -6.85 -3.78 0.18
C ILE A 80 -7.40 -4.76 -0.84
N ASN A 81 -8.63 -4.54 -1.25
CA ASN A 81 -9.29 -5.21 -2.36
C ASN A 81 -10.07 -4.15 -3.15
N GLU A 82 -10.34 -4.40 -4.43
CA GLU A 82 -10.99 -3.41 -5.31
C GLU A 82 -10.24 -2.05 -5.39
N PHE A 83 -10.93 -1.00 -5.86
CA PHE A 83 -10.34 0.33 -6.05
C PHE A 83 -10.57 1.24 -4.83
N VAL A 84 -9.64 1.17 -3.87
CA VAL A 84 -9.65 1.96 -2.64
C VAL A 84 -8.72 3.16 -2.78
N TYR A 85 -9.29 4.36 -2.98
CA TYR A 85 -8.50 5.61 -2.96
C TYR A 85 -8.18 6.04 -1.51
N PRO A 86 -6.93 6.44 -1.18
CA PRO A 86 -5.76 6.58 -2.06
C PRO A 86 -4.85 5.33 -2.14
N PHE A 87 -5.14 4.28 -1.38
CA PHE A 87 -4.27 3.11 -1.24
C PHE A 87 -3.95 2.40 -2.56
N SER A 88 -4.93 2.27 -3.46
CA SER A 88 -4.73 1.70 -4.80
C SER A 88 -3.67 2.46 -5.60
N GLU A 89 -3.67 3.79 -5.52
CA GLU A 89 -2.66 4.62 -6.19
C GLU A 89 -1.28 4.43 -5.58
N ILE A 90 -1.21 4.45 -4.25
CA ILE A 90 0.03 4.21 -3.51
C ILE A 90 0.63 2.86 -3.90
N PHE A 91 -0.17 1.80 -3.96
CA PHE A 91 0.27 0.47 -4.35
C PHE A 91 0.82 0.45 -5.79
N ILE A 92 0.05 0.99 -6.74
CA ILE A 92 0.44 1.01 -8.16
C ILE A 92 1.75 1.78 -8.35
N CYS A 93 1.87 2.94 -7.70
CA CYS A 93 3.02 3.83 -7.79
C CYS A 93 4.22 3.40 -6.93
N SER A 94 4.06 2.46 -5.99
CA SER A 94 5.16 2.03 -5.13
C SER A 94 6.29 1.40 -5.94
N ASN A 95 7.52 1.88 -5.73
CA ASN A 95 8.71 1.24 -6.30
C ASN A 95 9.13 -0.01 -5.52
N ASP A 96 8.63 -0.17 -4.30
CA ASP A 96 8.98 -1.26 -3.40
C ASP A 96 7.82 -2.24 -3.28
N LYS A 97 7.63 -3.06 -4.32
CA LYS A 97 6.52 -4.01 -4.42
C LYS A 97 6.91 -5.34 -5.04
N ILE A 98 6.21 -6.38 -4.62
CA ILE A 98 6.23 -7.72 -5.21
C ILE A 98 4.88 -7.99 -5.84
N ILE A 99 4.88 -8.33 -7.13
CA ILE A 99 3.70 -8.81 -7.84
C ILE A 99 3.78 -10.33 -7.96
N ILE A 100 2.77 -11.03 -7.46
CA ILE A 100 2.67 -12.49 -7.44
C ILE A 100 1.85 -12.96 -8.64
N ARG A 101 0.73 -12.27 -8.91
CA ARG A 101 -0.24 -12.60 -9.97
C ARG A 101 -0.23 -11.48 -11.00
N GLU A 102 0.65 -11.58 -11.98
CA GLU A 102 0.91 -10.51 -12.95
C GLU A 102 -0.31 -10.16 -13.80
N GLU A 103 -1.05 -11.16 -14.30
CA GLU A 103 -2.27 -10.91 -15.09
C GLU A 103 -3.34 -10.18 -14.27
N GLU A 104 -3.64 -10.66 -13.06
CA GLU A 104 -4.59 -10.01 -12.15
C GLU A 104 -4.16 -8.59 -11.78
N TYR A 105 -2.85 -8.35 -11.64
CA TYR A 105 -2.31 -7.02 -11.38
C TYR A 105 -2.46 -6.07 -12.58
N LEU A 106 -2.25 -6.56 -13.80
CA LEU A 106 -2.46 -5.77 -15.02
C LEU A 106 -3.93 -5.38 -15.17
N ASP A 107 -4.85 -6.31 -14.94
CA ASP A 107 -6.29 -6.04 -14.95
C ASP A 107 -6.67 -5.00 -13.87
N TYR A 108 -6.07 -5.12 -12.68
CA TYR A 108 -6.24 -4.16 -11.60
C TYR A 108 -5.78 -2.74 -12.00
N ILE A 109 -4.61 -2.60 -12.64
CA ILE A 109 -4.13 -1.29 -13.13
C ILE A 109 -5.10 -0.70 -14.16
N LEU A 110 -5.55 -1.51 -15.12
CA LEU A 110 -6.46 -1.08 -16.17
C LEU A 110 -7.79 -0.61 -15.58
N GLY A 111 -8.37 -1.40 -14.68
CA GLY A 111 -9.61 -1.05 -13.99
C GLY A 111 -9.46 0.19 -13.11
N TYR A 112 -8.37 0.30 -12.35
CA TYR A 112 -8.09 1.48 -11.54
C TYR A 112 -7.94 2.75 -12.39
N SER A 113 -7.33 2.62 -13.58
CA SER A 113 -7.17 3.76 -14.50
C SER A 113 -8.51 4.28 -15.02
N VAL A 114 -9.49 3.40 -15.25
CA VAL A 114 -10.87 3.79 -15.60
C VAL A 114 -11.53 4.47 -14.41
N PHE A 115 -11.48 3.84 -13.24
CA PHE A 115 -12.02 4.39 -12.00
C PHE A 115 -11.47 5.76 -11.65
N LYS A 116 -10.15 5.98 -11.80
CA LYS A 116 -9.49 7.25 -11.52
C LYS A 116 -9.96 8.34 -12.48
N ARG A 117 -10.14 8.01 -13.77
CA ARG A 117 -10.63 8.96 -14.78
C ARG A 117 -12.01 9.51 -14.42
N ASP A 118 -12.91 8.65 -13.96
CA ASP A 118 -14.26 9.06 -13.54
C ASP A 118 -14.24 9.97 -12.30
N ARG A 119 -13.16 9.93 -11.51
CA ARG A 119 -12.98 10.72 -10.29
C ARG A 119 -12.07 11.93 -10.43
N GLU A 120 -11.45 12.14 -11.59
CA GLU A 120 -10.50 13.23 -11.85
C GLU A 120 -11.10 14.61 -11.53
N TYR A 121 -12.38 14.80 -11.87
CA TYR A 121 -13.10 16.03 -11.54
C TYR A 121 -13.26 16.28 -10.03
N LEU A 122 -13.44 15.22 -9.24
CA LEU A 122 -13.53 15.33 -7.78
C LEU A 122 -12.18 15.71 -7.16
N GLU A 123 -11.07 15.24 -7.73
CA GLU A 123 -9.72 15.64 -7.31
C GLU A 123 -9.45 17.11 -7.62
N ILE A 124 -9.86 17.60 -8.80
CA ILE A 124 -9.76 19.03 -9.14
C ILE A 124 -10.51 19.88 -8.10
N ILE A 125 -11.76 19.52 -7.78
CA ILE A 125 -12.55 20.21 -6.74
C ILE A 125 -11.85 20.15 -5.37
N ARG A 126 -11.28 18.99 -5.02
CA ARG A 126 -10.55 18.81 -3.76
C ARG A 126 -9.33 19.73 -3.69
N GLU A 127 -8.53 19.83 -4.74
CA GLU A 127 -7.38 20.72 -4.81
C GLU A 127 -7.78 22.20 -4.70
N GLU A 128 -8.83 22.61 -5.41
CA GLU A 128 -9.36 23.99 -5.32
C GLU A 128 -9.82 24.32 -3.89
N ASN A 129 -10.49 23.37 -3.23
CA ASN A 129 -10.92 23.51 -1.84
C ASN A 129 -9.73 23.59 -0.87
N LEU A 130 -8.67 22.80 -1.10
CA LEU A 130 -7.46 22.84 -0.27
C LEU A 130 -6.72 24.18 -0.42
N LYS A 131 -6.55 24.67 -1.66
CA LYS A 131 -5.97 25.99 -1.92
C LYS A 131 -6.77 27.11 -1.27
N SER A 132 -8.10 27.07 -1.38
CA SER A 132 -8.99 28.04 -0.75
C SER A 132 -8.86 28.03 0.77
N LYS A 133 -8.80 26.85 1.40
CA LYS A 133 -8.56 26.71 2.84
C LYS A 133 -7.20 27.26 3.27
N GLU A 134 -6.16 27.02 2.47
CA GLU A 134 -4.82 27.53 2.74
C GLU A 134 -4.77 29.06 2.66
N LEU A 135 -5.42 29.66 1.66
CA LEU A 135 -5.57 31.11 1.55
C LEU A 135 -6.30 31.72 2.75
N VAL A 136 -7.40 31.11 3.19
CA VAL A 136 -8.12 31.52 4.42
C VAL A 136 -7.21 31.40 5.65
N ARG A 137 -6.49 30.29 5.79
CA ARG A 137 -5.55 30.07 6.91
C ARG A 137 -4.42 31.11 6.93
N ASN A 138 -4.00 31.57 5.75
CA ASN A 138 -2.96 32.59 5.59
C ASN A 138 -3.52 34.02 5.64
N GLY A 139 -4.82 34.21 5.87
CA GLY A 139 -5.47 35.53 5.96
C GLY A 139 -5.52 36.30 4.64
N LEU A 140 -5.46 35.59 3.51
CA LEU A 140 -5.46 36.16 2.16
C LEU A 140 -6.85 36.18 1.51
N LEU A 141 -7.86 35.65 2.20
CA LEU A 141 -9.29 35.63 1.87
C LEU A 141 -10.14 36.03 3.07
#